data_AF-A0A6A6IYD4-F1
#
_entry.id   AF-A0A6A6IYD4-F1
#
_cell.length_a   1.000
_cell.length_b   1.000
_cell.length_c   1.000
_cell.angle_alpha   90.00
_cell.angle_beta   90.00
_cell.angle_gamma   90.00
#
_symmetry.space_group_name_H-M   'P 1'
#
loop_
_entity.id
_entity.type
_entity.pdbx_description
1 polymer ?
#
loop_
_entity_poly.entity_id
_entity_poly.type
_entity_poly.pdbx_seq_one_letter_code
_entity_poly.pdbx_strand_id
1 'polypeptide(L)'
;MALRSPTTTILPPALLILAILPILVSAQGETGGNRIDSGQCPNNTEATMVYSPFKPYFTWWHGDVQKCWVAADCLFEAAGESRKQQFAATALVMGLIPLTLKDIAWPERRLIHVTKSLNWAVEILVLALGLVPLETDNAAETKRKSRENNMIAKKAWGLGRGGVVLWIFVAFVGLVASYAGLVFMEIYSKRSALGCPFPVFVATWYVVALVPAAIHACFAMLRRRRHARRQLRRQQTGLATPTVKQGFQVDVQASPREEDAERKKKIISAVQGADEDWPVQMAWGIYYIAGTLIFTSIMAVTVVELICWVGLGFAVTGCSKILAFFLCLVFEETGKRGGEGVEERRVGQSGVAAGYAM
;
A
#
# COMPACT_ATOMS: atom_id res chain seq x y z
N MET A 1 -10.52 -43.65 14.89
CA MET A 1 -9.33 -42.80 14.69
C MET A 1 -9.13 -42.63 13.19
N ALA A 2 -9.66 -41.56 12.59
CA ALA A 2 -9.56 -41.32 11.15
C ALA A 2 -9.07 -39.88 10.93
N LEU A 3 -7.80 -39.74 10.56
CA LEU A 3 -7.15 -38.48 10.22
C LEU A 3 -7.71 -37.97 8.88
N ARG A 4 -8.71 -37.08 8.93
CA ARG A 4 -9.05 -36.24 7.77
C ARG A 4 -8.02 -35.13 7.63
N SER A 5 -7.13 -35.30 6.67
CA SER A 5 -6.25 -34.24 6.17
C SER A 5 -7.08 -33.12 5.55
N PRO A 6 -6.86 -31.84 5.90
CA PRO A 6 -7.45 -30.74 5.18
C PRO A 6 -6.62 -30.50 3.91
N THR A 7 -7.11 -30.95 2.77
CA THR A 7 -6.67 -30.51 1.44
C THR A 7 -7.04 -29.03 1.27
N THR A 8 -6.16 -28.15 1.74
CA THR A 8 -6.21 -26.72 1.43
C THR A 8 -5.84 -26.52 -0.04
N THR A 9 -6.85 -26.24 -0.85
CA THR A 9 -6.76 -25.69 -2.20
C THR A 9 -6.13 -24.29 -2.17
N ILE A 10 -4.78 -24.23 -2.18
CA ILE A 10 -3.98 -22.99 -2.29
C ILE A 10 -3.73 -22.64 -3.78
N LEU A 11 -4.48 -23.21 -4.72
CA LEU A 11 -4.16 -23.14 -6.15
C LEU A 11 -4.55 -21.86 -6.94
N PRO A 12 -5.38 -20.90 -6.50
CA PRO A 12 -5.79 -19.83 -7.42
C PRO A 12 -4.77 -18.69 -7.68
N PRO A 13 -3.93 -18.22 -6.74
CA PRO A 13 -3.08 -17.05 -7.03
C PRO A 13 -1.81 -17.39 -7.84
N ALA A 14 -1.26 -18.60 -7.67
CA ALA A 14 -0.03 -19.01 -8.38
C ALA A 14 -0.27 -19.23 -9.89
N LEU A 15 -1.45 -19.74 -10.26
CA LEU A 15 -1.86 -19.93 -11.66
C LEU A 15 -2.06 -18.58 -12.39
N LEU A 16 -2.49 -17.54 -11.67
CA LEU A 16 -2.69 -16.21 -12.25
C LEU A 16 -1.37 -15.49 -12.54
N ILE A 17 -0.33 -15.73 -11.72
CA ILE A 17 1.03 -15.22 -11.94
C ILE A 17 1.71 -15.95 -13.11
N LEU A 18 1.52 -17.27 -13.22
CA LEU A 18 2.03 -18.06 -14.36
C LEU A 18 1.36 -17.72 -15.69
N ALA A 19 0.12 -17.22 -15.67
CA ALA A 19 -0.58 -16.78 -16.89
C ALA A 19 -0.06 -15.44 -17.44
N ILE A 20 0.59 -14.60 -16.62
CA ILE A 20 1.12 -13.28 -17.05
C ILE A 20 2.55 -13.40 -17.60
N LEU A 21 3.34 -14.38 -17.12
CA LEU A 21 4.70 -14.66 -17.58
C LEU A 21 4.85 -14.84 -19.11
N PRO A 22 3.97 -15.56 -19.84
CA PRO A 22 4.11 -15.69 -21.30
C PRO A 22 3.84 -14.39 -22.06
N ILE A 23 3.17 -13.39 -21.47
CA ILE A 23 2.97 -12.06 -22.09
C ILE A 23 4.27 -11.25 -22.06
N LEU A 24 5.17 -11.51 -21.10
CA LEU A 24 6.48 -10.85 -21.02
C LEU A 24 7.51 -11.42 -22.01
N VAL A 25 7.28 -12.63 -22.55
CA VAL A 25 8.27 -13.34 -23.39
C VAL A 25 8.13 -13.01 -24.89
N SER A 26 7.05 -12.36 -25.34
CA SER A 26 6.79 -12.13 -26.77
C SER A 26 7.44 -10.87 -27.37
N ALA A 27 8.29 -10.15 -26.64
CA ALA A 27 9.03 -9.00 -27.16
C ALA A 27 10.38 -9.41 -27.81
N GLN A 28 10.34 -10.28 -28.81
CA GLN A 28 11.49 -10.54 -29.70
C GLN A 28 11.32 -9.74 -31.00
N GLY A 29 11.50 -8.41 -30.91
CA GLY A 29 11.80 -7.60 -32.08
C GLY A 29 13.30 -7.66 -32.39
N GLU A 30 13.71 -7.45 -33.64
CA GLU A 30 15.12 -7.29 -34.02
C GLU A 30 15.76 -6.15 -33.20
N THR A 31 16.45 -6.48 -32.11
CA THR A 31 17.27 -5.55 -31.33
C THR A 31 18.65 -5.49 -31.99
N GLY A 32 18.98 -4.40 -32.66
CA GLY A 32 20.27 -4.20 -33.32
C GLY A 32 20.67 -2.73 -33.32
N GLY A 33 21.96 -2.45 -33.18
CA GLY A 33 22.51 -1.12 -33.39
C GLY A 33 22.49 -0.71 -34.87
N ASN A 34 22.70 0.57 -35.15
CA ASN A 34 22.69 1.20 -36.49
C ASN A 34 21.28 1.37 -37.08
N ARG A 35 20.27 1.66 -36.24
CA ARG A 35 18.92 1.95 -36.74
C ARG A 35 18.85 3.29 -37.46
N ILE A 36 19.71 4.24 -37.07
CA ILE A 36 19.82 5.52 -37.76
C ILE A 36 20.38 5.30 -39.17
N ASP A 37 21.45 4.53 -39.30
CA ASP A 37 22.10 4.27 -40.60
C ASP A 37 21.23 3.43 -41.55
N SER A 38 20.37 2.57 -41.00
CA SER A 38 19.39 1.79 -41.77
C SER A 38 18.13 2.57 -42.18
N GLY A 39 18.05 3.86 -41.84
CA GLY A 39 16.93 4.74 -42.20
C GLY A 39 15.63 4.40 -41.47
N GLN A 40 15.69 3.65 -40.37
CA GLN A 40 14.51 3.31 -39.56
C GLN A 40 14.06 4.46 -38.66
N CYS A 41 14.96 5.42 -38.40
CA CYS A 41 14.74 6.58 -37.55
C CYS A 41 14.35 7.84 -38.35
N PRO A 42 13.55 8.76 -37.80
CA PRO A 42 13.19 10.01 -38.47
C PRO A 42 14.41 10.89 -38.71
N ASN A 43 14.40 11.67 -39.79
CA ASN A 43 15.41 12.71 -40.02
C ASN A 43 15.43 13.70 -38.83
N ASN A 44 16.62 14.10 -38.39
CA ASN A 44 16.82 14.96 -37.21
C ASN A 44 16.21 14.37 -35.92
N THR A 45 16.43 13.08 -35.67
CA THR A 45 15.94 12.36 -34.47
C THR A 45 16.33 13.09 -33.18
N GLU A 46 17.53 13.67 -33.09
CA GLU A 46 17.97 14.39 -31.89
C GLU A 46 17.03 15.58 -31.55
N ALA A 47 16.80 16.48 -32.50
CA ALA A 47 15.95 17.65 -32.28
C ALA A 47 14.47 17.28 -32.08
N THR A 48 13.99 16.26 -32.79
CA THR A 48 12.56 15.93 -32.84
C THR A 48 12.13 14.97 -31.73
N MET A 49 12.97 14.01 -31.36
CA MET A 49 12.67 12.98 -30.37
C MET A 49 13.36 13.25 -29.04
N VAL A 50 14.65 13.56 -28.96
CA VAL A 50 15.37 13.61 -27.66
C VAL A 50 14.84 14.71 -26.74
N TYR A 51 14.53 15.89 -27.31
CA TYR A 51 14.10 17.08 -26.56
C TYR A 51 12.59 17.34 -26.54
N SER A 52 11.78 16.51 -27.20
CA SER A 52 10.33 16.69 -27.18
C SER A 52 9.68 16.02 -25.96
N PRO A 53 9.02 16.77 -25.08
CA PRO A 53 8.18 16.17 -24.03
C PRO A 53 6.82 15.78 -24.63
N PHE A 54 6.19 14.74 -24.08
CA PHE A 54 4.82 14.32 -24.38
C PHE A 54 4.54 14.02 -25.86
N LYS A 55 5.56 13.61 -26.62
CA LYS A 55 5.39 13.15 -28.00
C LYS A 55 5.41 11.62 -28.02
N PRO A 56 4.26 10.96 -28.23
CA PRO A 56 4.20 9.52 -28.26
C PRO A 56 4.81 8.97 -29.56
N TYR A 57 5.34 7.75 -29.53
CA TYR A 57 6.00 7.15 -30.71
C TYR A 57 5.11 7.13 -31.97
N PHE A 58 3.79 7.03 -31.77
CA PHE A 58 2.83 6.98 -32.87
C PHE A 58 2.68 8.31 -33.64
N THR A 59 3.39 9.37 -33.24
CA THR A 59 3.55 10.58 -34.07
C THR A 59 4.52 10.37 -35.23
N TRP A 60 5.43 9.39 -35.13
CA TRP A 60 6.43 9.09 -36.15
C TRP A 60 6.21 7.74 -36.84
N TRP A 61 5.62 6.77 -36.14
CA TRP A 61 5.32 5.45 -36.70
C TRP A 61 3.85 5.08 -36.50
N HIS A 62 3.13 4.81 -37.59
CA HIS A 62 1.74 4.40 -37.56
C HIS A 62 1.59 2.88 -37.76
N GLY A 63 0.51 2.31 -37.23
CA GLY A 63 0.03 0.97 -37.61
C GLY A 63 0.62 -0.23 -36.87
N ASP A 64 1.71 -0.08 -36.12
CA ASP A 64 2.32 -1.19 -35.37
C ASP A 64 2.80 -0.78 -33.97
N VAL A 65 2.27 -1.48 -32.97
CA VAL A 65 2.56 -1.26 -31.54
C VAL A 65 4.01 -1.60 -31.19
N GLN A 66 4.63 -2.53 -31.92
CA GLN A 66 6.03 -2.92 -31.72
C GLN A 66 7.02 -1.84 -32.14
N LYS A 67 6.59 -0.85 -32.95
CA LYS A 67 7.43 0.32 -33.33
C LYS A 67 7.78 1.22 -32.16
N CYS A 68 7.12 1.05 -31.01
CA CYS A 68 7.52 1.68 -29.77
C CYS A 68 8.97 1.32 -29.36
N TRP A 69 9.40 0.09 -29.60
CA TRP A 69 10.78 -0.33 -29.34
C TRP A 69 11.78 0.32 -30.29
N VAL A 70 11.41 0.42 -31.58
CA VAL A 70 12.19 1.17 -32.58
C VAL A 70 12.36 2.63 -32.17
N ALA A 71 11.29 3.25 -31.67
CA ALA A 71 11.34 4.63 -31.19
C ALA A 71 12.26 4.80 -29.98
N ALA A 72 12.28 3.84 -29.05
CA ALA A 72 13.19 3.84 -27.92
C ALA A 72 14.64 3.72 -28.40
N ASP A 73 14.94 2.75 -29.28
CA ASP A 73 16.28 2.54 -29.83
C ASP A 73 16.78 3.77 -30.58
N CYS A 74 15.98 4.34 -31.49
CA CYS A 74 16.30 5.57 -32.21
C CYS A 74 16.58 6.75 -31.27
N LEU A 75 15.80 6.88 -30.19
CA LEU A 75 16.00 7.93 -29.19
C LEU A 75 17.32 7.76 -28.45
N PHE A 76 17.69 6.53 -28.06
CA PHE A 76 18.97 6.29 -27.38
C PHE A 76 20.16 6.42 -28.31
N GLU A 77 20.05 5.96 -29.55
CA GLU A 77 21.12 6.06 -30.55
C GLU A 77 21.41 7.52 -30.89
N ALA A 78 20.37 8.35 -31.04
CA ALA A 78 20.50 9.77 -31.34
C ALA A 78 20.87 10.66 -30.14
N ALA A 79 20.76 10.16 -28.91
CA ALA A 79 21.07 10.95 -27.73
C ALA A 79 22.59 11.06 -27.52
N GLY A 80 23.08 12.28 -27.25
CA GLY A 80 24.43 12.51 -26.78
C GLY A 80 24.72 11.81 -25.44
N GLU A 81 26.00 11.58 -25.13
CA GLU A 81 26.42 10.81 -23.94
C GLU A 81 25.92 11.40 -22.62
N SER A 82 25.99 12.73 -22.48
CA SER A 82 25.45 13.44 -21.32
C SER A 82 23.95 13.20 -21.13
N ARG A 83 23.20 13.07 -22.23
CA ARG A 83 21.76 12.83 -22.20
C ARG A 83 21.42 11.38 -21.87
N LYS A 84 22.21 10.41 -22.35
CA LYS A 84 22.10 9.00 -21.94
C LYS A 84 22.28 8.84 -20.43
N GLN A 85 23.25 9.55 -19.85
CA GLN A 85 23.44 9.58 -18.39
C GLN A 85 22.23 10.19 -17.65
N GLN A 86 21.63 11.26 -18.19
CA GLN A 86 20.40 11.83 -17.62
C GLN A 86 19.22 10.85 -17.66
N PHE A 87 19.06 10.09 -18.75
CA PHE A 87 18.03 9.04 -18.85
C PHE A 87 18.25 7.93 -17.82
N ALA A 88 19.50 7.47 -17.65
CA ALA A 88 19.84 6.50 -16.61
C ALA A 88 19.53 7.03 -15.20
N ALA A 89 19.90 8.27 -14.89
CA ALA A 89 19.58 8.91 -13.61
C ALA A 89 18.07 9.06 -13.40
N THR A 90 17.33 9.42 -14.45
CA THR A 90 15.87 9.59 -14.39
C THR A 90 15.18 8.25 -14.16
N ALA A 91 15.62 7.18 -14.81
CA ALA A 91 15.14 5.83 -14.57
C ALA A 91 15.30 5.40 -13.10
N LEU A 92 16.45 5.72 -12.49
CA LEU A 92 16.67 5.47 -11.06
C LEU A 92 15.68 6.25 -10.19
N VAL A 93 15.48 7.54 -10.45
CA VAL A 93 14.51 8.36 -9.71
C VAL A 93 13.10 7.79 -9.87
N MET A 94 12.69 7.44 -11.10
CA MET A 94 11.40 6.82 -11.38
C MET A 94 11.20 5.53 -10.59
N GLY A 95 12.21 4.65 -10.53
CA GLY A 95 12.18 3.43 -9.73
C GLY A 95 12.04 3.67 -8.22
N LEU A 96 12.54 4.80 -7.72
CA LEU A 96 12.42 5.20 -6.32
C LEU A 96 11.06 5.82 -6.00
N ILE A 97 10.28 6.31 -6.96
CA ILE A 97 8.97 6.94 -6.72
C ILE A 97 8.02 5.99 -5.98
N PRO A 98 7.76 4.75 -6.44
CA PRO A 98 6.86 3.84 -5.72
C PRO A 98 7.32 3.55 -4.30
N LEU A 99 8.63 3.34 -4.11
CA LEU A 99 9.23 3.06 -2.81
C LEU A 99 9.07 4.27 -1.88
N THR A 100 9.54 5.43 -2.29
CA THR A 100 9.50 6.64 -1.46
C THR A 100 8.08 7.10 -1.16
N LEU A 101 7.18 7.11 -2.15
CA LEU A 101 5.83 7.62 -1.96
C LEU A 101 4.94 6.65 -1.20
N LYS A 102 4.92 5.36 -1.57
CA LYS A 102 4.09 4.38 -0.87
C LYS A 102 4.58 4.22 0.57
N ASP A 103 5.90 4.27 0.77
CA ASP A 103 6.50 3.85 2.03
C ASP A 103 6.95 4.95 2.99
N ILE A 104 7.49 6.05 2.48
CA ILE A 104 8.21 7.06 3.27
C ILE A 104 7.43 8.38 3.36
N ALA A 105 6.77 8.80 2.29
CA ALA A 105 6.31 10.19 2.13
C ALA A 105 5.03 10.57 2.89
N TRP A 106 4.38 9.65 3.62
CA TRP A 106 3.24 10.02 4.49
C TRP A 106 3.60 9.85 5.97
N PRO A 107 3.54 10.91 6.80
CA PRO A 107 4.48 11.04 7.91
C PRO A 107 4.08 10.36 9.23
N GLU A 108 2.87 9.81 9.33
CA GLU A 108 2.37 9.34 10.63
C GLU A 108 1.72 7.97 10.51
N ARG A 109 2.58 6.94 10.46
CA ARG A 109 2.28 5.51 10.60
C ARG A 109 1.22 4.99 9.62
N ARG A 110 1.58 3.98 8.81
CA ARG A 110 0.62 3.23 7.97
C ARG A 110 -0.46 2.50 8.76
N LEU A 111 -0.35 2.50 10.10
CA LEU A 111 -1.23 1.82 11.00
C LEU A 111 -2.46 2.67 11.26
N ILE A 112 -3.63 2.10 11.03
CA ILE A 112 -4.90 2.69 11.41
C ILE A 112 -5.55 1.82 12.48
N HIS A 113 -5.87 2.41 13.63
CA HIS A 113 -6.56 1.69 14.68
C HIS A 113 -8.05 1.56 14.33
N VAL A 114 -8.58 0.35 14.44
CA VAL A 114 -10.00 0.02 14.26
C VAL A 114 -10.51 -0.73 15.48
N THR A 115 -11.76 -0.46 15.86
CA THR A 115 -12.39 -1.05 17.05
C THR A 115 -12.62 -2.55 16.85
N LYS A 116 -13.04 -2.95 15.64
CA LYS A 116 -13.34 -4.34 15.28
C LYS A 116 -12.65 -4.73 13.99
N SER A 117 -12.56 -6.04 13.76
CA SER A 117 -12.12 -6.59 12.49
C SER A 117 -12.99 -6.07 11.34
N LEU A 118 -12.31 -5.61 10.28
CA LEU A 118 -12.98 -5.19 9.05
C LEU A 118 -13.50 -6.43 8.30
N ASN A 119 -14.50 -6.21 7.45
CA ASN A 119 -14.88 -7.22 6.47
C ASN A 119 -13.67 -7.57 5.61
N TRP A 120 -13.46 -8.85 5.32
CA TRP A 120 -12.27 -9.34 4.62
C TRP A 120 -11.99 -8.60 3.30
N ALA A 121 -13.02 -8.30 2.50
CA ALA A 121 -12.86 -7.54 1.26
C ALA A 121 -12.39 -6.09 1.49
N VAL A 122 -12.87 -5.44 2.55
CA VAL A 122 -12.45 -4.08 2.93
C VAL A 122 -11.03 -4.11 3.47
N GLU A 123 -10.68 -5.12 4.27
CA GLU A 123 -9.31 -5.32 4.76
C GLU A 123 -8.32 -5.44 3.60
N ILE A 124 -8.64 -6.23 2.56
CA ILE A 124 -7.82 -6.33 1.34
C ILE A 124 -7.68 -4.97 0.66
N LEU A 125 -8.78 -4.24 0.49
CA LEU A 125 -8.75 -2.95 -0.19
C LEU A 125 -7.89 -1.95 0.58
N VAL A 126 -8.05 -1.85 1.91
CA VAL A 126 -7.27 -0.99 2.79
C VAL A 126 -5.77 -1.33 2.72
N LEU A 127 -5.43 -2.63 2.74
CA LEU A 127 -4.06 -3.11 2.60
C LEU A 127 -3.46 -2.78 1.23
N ALA A 128 -4.22 -2.93 0.15
CA ALA A 128 -3.78 -2.61 -1.21
C ALA A 128 -3.51 -1.10 -1.38
N LEU A 129 -4.38 -0.27 -0.80
CA LEU A 129 -4.26 1.19 -0.73
C LEU A 129 -3.12 1.66 0.20
N GLY A 130 -2.47 0.74 0.92
CA GLY A 130 -1.23 1.00 1.67
C GLY A 130 -1.43 1.45 3.12
N LEU A 131 -2.56 1.10 3.75
CA LEU A 131 -2.77 1.19 5.19
C LEU A 131 -2.91 -0.21 5.80
N VAL A 132 -2.54 -0.36 7.07
CA VAL A 132 -2.63 -1.61 7.82
C VAL A 132 -3.58 -1.40 9.00
N PRO A 133 -4.76 -2.03 9.00
CA PRO A 133 -5.68 -1.92 10.13
C PRO A 133 -5.17 -2.72 11.34
N LEU A 134 -5.21 -2.10 12.52
CA LEU A 134 -4.88 -2.71 13.80
C LEU A 134 -6.09 -2.71 14.73
N GLU A 135 -6.49 -3.90 15.14
CA GLU A 135 -7.60 -4.10 16.07
C GLU A 135 -7.19 -3.69 17.49
N THR A 136 -8.03 -2.90 18.16
CA THR A 136 -7.83 -2.51 19.57
C THR A 136 -8.91 -3.06 20.51
N ASP A 137 -9.98 -3.65 19.99
CA ASP A 137 -11.15 -4.19 20.73
C ASP A 137 -11.93 -3.18 21.61
N ASN A 138 -11.39 -1.98 21.85
CA ASN A 138 -11.98 -0.92 22.66
C ASN A 138 -12.02 0.42 21.90
N ALA A 139 -13.22 0.95 21.70
CA ALA A 139 -13.47 2.19 20.96
C ALA A 139 -12.81 3.43 21.61
N ALA A 140 -12.75 3.50 22.94
CA ALA A 140 -12.10 4.61 23.64
C ALA A 140 -10.59 4.62 23.37
N GLU A 141 -9.98 3.44 23.35
CA GLU A 141 -8.56 3.28 23.02
C GLU A 141 -8.29 3.56 21.53
N THR A 142 -9.16 3.09 20.62
CA THR A 142 -9.09 3.41 19.19
C THR A 142 -9.09 4.92 18.96
N LYS A 143 -10.06 5.62 19.57
CA LYS A 143 -10.22 7.07 19.47
C LYS A 143 -9.01 7.80 20.05
N ARG A 144 -8.48 7.35 21.20
CA ARG A 144 -7.30 7.93 21.84
C ARG A 144 -6.06 7.78 20.94
N LYS A 145 -5.70 6.55 20.55
CA LYS A 145 -4.52 6.27 19.71
C LYS A 145 -4.60 6.90 18.32
N SER A 146 -5.80 6.96 17.73
CA SER A 146 -6.02 7.60 16.43
C SER A 146 -5.84 9.13 16.52
N ARG A 147 -6.22 9.75 17.65
CA ARG A 147 -6.11 11.21 17.85
C ARG A 147 -4.74 11.66 18.36
N GLU A 148 -3.98 10.82 19.04
CA GLU A 148 -2.72 11.21 19.71
C GLU A 148 -1.74 11.88 18.75
N ASN A 149 -1.65 11.43 17.49
CA ASN A 149 -0.64 11.94 16.56
C ASN A 149 -1.20 12.70 15.35
N ASN A 150 -2.44 12.45 14.90
CA ASN A 150 -2.87 12.91 13.58
C ASN A 150 -3.97 13.99 13.60
N MET A 151 -3.67 15.18 13.07
CA MET A 151 -4.64 16.29 12.94
C MET A 151 -5.85 15.95 12.05
N ILE A 152 -5.60 15.22 10.95
CA ILE A 152 -6.66 14.76 10.03
C ILE A 152 -7.59 13.81 10.78
N ALA A 153 -7.03 12.89 11.57
CA ALA A 153 -7.83 11.99 12.38
C ALA A 153 -8.68 12.73 13.41
N LYS A 154 -8.12 13.71 14.13
CA LYS A 154 -8.89 14.55 15.08
C LYS A 154 -10.13 15.18 14.41
N LYS A 155 -9.95 15.74 13.21
CA LYS A 155 -11.05 16.36 12.45
C LYS A 155 -12.04 15.31 11.93
N ALA A 156 -11.53 14.19 11.41
CA ALA A 156 -12.36 13.16 10.80
C ALA A 156 -13.28 12.44 11.81
N TRP A 157 -12.82 12.22 13.05
CA TRP A 157 -13.65 11.67 14.12
C TRP A 157 -14.82 12.59 14.54
N GLY A 158 -14.74 13.88 14.22
CA GLY A 158 -15.83 14.84 14.43
C GLY A 158 -16.84 14.89 13.30
N LEU A 159 -16.58 14.25 12.16
CA LEU A 159 -17.50 14.21 11.03
C LEU A 159 -18.65 13.25 11.32
N GLY A 160 -19.87 13.63 10.92
CA GLY A 160 -20.99 12.69 10.85
C GLY A 160 -20.79 11.68 9.71
N ARG A 161 -21.56 10.58 9.74
CA ARG A 161 -21.51 9.52 8.70
C ARG A 161 -21.63 10.06 7.27
N GLY A 162 -22.54 11.01 7.02
CA GLY A 162 -22.69 11.63 5.70
C GLY A 162 -21.42 12.35 5.23
N GLY A 163 -20.70 13.02 6.14
CA GLY A 163 -19.43 13.66 5.83
C GLY A 163 -18.33 12.65 5.52
N VAL A 164 -18.26 11.53 6.26
CA VAL A 164 -17.33 10.44 5.96
C VAL A 164 -17.59 9.85 4.57
N VAL A 165 -18.85 9.58 4.23
CA VAL A 165 -19.23 9.05 2.91
C VAL A 165 -18.87 10.03 1.78
N LEU A 166 -19.09 11.33 1.98
CA LEU A 166 -18.68 12.36 1.03
C LEU A 166 -17.16 12.34 0.78
N TRP A 167 -16.36 12.24 1.84
CA TRP A 167 -14.90 12.17 1.70
C TRP A 167 -14.43 10.89 1.01
N ILE A 168 -15.10 9.75 1.23
CA ILE A 168 -14.85 8.53 0.45
C ILE A 168 -15.10 8.78 -1.03
N PHE A 169 -16.25 9.39 -1.36
CA PHE A 169 -16.58 9.69 -2.76
C PHE A 169 -15.55 10.62 -3.40
N VAL A 170 -15.16 11.71 -2.72
CA VAL A 170 -14.14 12.66 -3.22
C VAL A 170 -12.78 11.97 -3.39
N ALA A 171 -12.35 11.17 -2.41
CA ALA A 171 -11.08 10.44 -2.50
C ALA A 171 -11.09 9.38 -3.59
N PHE A 172 -12.22 8.72 -3.81
CA PHE A 172 -12.42 7.76 -4.89
C PHE A 172 -12.35 8.44 -6.27
N VAL A 173 -13.05 9.56 -6.46
CA VAL A 173 -12.98 10.34 -7.70
C VAL A 173 -11.56 10.85 -7.96
N GLY A 174 -10.89 11.37 -6.92
CA GLY A 174 -9.50 11.80 -7.02
C GLY A 174 -8.55 10.66 -7.39
N LEU A 175 -8.77 9.46 -6.83
CA LEU A 175 -7.99 8.27 -7.16
C LEU A 175 -8.21 7.84 -8.62
N VAL A 176 -9.46 7.79 -9.08
CA VAL A 176 -9.79 7.45 -10.48
C VAL A 176 -9.20 8.47 -11.45
N ALA A 177 -9.33 9.77 -11.16
CA ALA A 177 -8.72 10.83 -11.96
C ALA A 177 -7.19 10.70 -12.00
N SER A 178 -6.57 10.35 -10.87
CA SER A 178 -5.11 10.14 -10.80
C SER A 178 -4.68 8.90 -11.60
N TYR A 179 -5.44 7.81 -11.58
CA TYR A 179 -5.19 6.64 -12.44
C TYR A 179 -5.37 6.96 -13.92
N ALA A 180 -6.40 7.72 -14.29
CA ALA A 180 -6.55 8.21 -15.65
C ALA A 180 -5.34 9.05 -16.06
N GLY A 181 -4.85 9.93 -15.17
CA GLY A 181 -3.62 10.69 -15.35
C GLY A 181 -2.39 9.80 -15.59
N LEU A 182 -2.22 8.71 -14.83
CA LEU A 182 -1.15 7.74 -15.08
C LEU A 182 -1.26 7.09 -16.46
N VAL A 183 -2.48 6.72 -16.89
CA VAL A 183 -2.72 6.15 -18.22
C VAL A 183 -2.38 7.17 -19.32
N PHE A 184 -2.81 8.42 -19.17
CA PHE A 184 -2.47 9.48 -20.12
C PHE A 184 -0.96 9.72 -20.17
N MET A 185 -0.30 9.78 -19.01
CA MET A 185 1.16 9.89 -18.97
C MET A 185 1.83 8.71 -19.64
N GLU A 186 1.37 7.48 -19.42
CA GLU A 186 1.98 6.31 -20.05
C GLU A 186 1.75 6.27 -21.57
N ILE A 187 0.61 6.75 -22.06
CA ILE A 187 0.32 6.82 -23.49
C ILE A 187 1.13 7.91 -24.18
N TYR A 188 1.23 9.10 -23.58
CA TYR A 188 1.77 10.32 -24.19
C TYR A 188 3.22 10.63 -23.82
N SER A 189 3.71 10.17 -22.67
CA SER A 189 5.14 10.18 -22.35
C SER A 189 5.88 9.25 -23.29
N LYS A 190 7.18 9.51 -23.51
CA LYS A 190 8.08 8.52 -24.10
C LYS A 190 7.98 7.25 -23.25
N ARG A 191 7.43 6.20 -23.86
CA ARG A 191 6.85 5.06 -23.15
C ARG A 191 7.91 4.33 -22.32
N SER A 192 7.42 3.60 -21.33
CA SER A 192 8.14 2.46 -20.78
C SER A 192 8.51 1.51 -21.91
N ALA A 193 9.76 1.04 -21.93
CA ALA A 193 10.18 -0.09 -22.74
C ALA A 193 9.19 -1.27 -22.60
N LEU A 194 8.84 -1.63 -21.36
CA LEU A 194 7.87 -2.69 -21.05
C LEU A 194 6.41 -2.33 -21.41
N GLY A 195 6.06 -1.05 -21.46
CA GLY A 195 4.73 -0.52 -21.79
C GLY A 195 4.45 -0.41 -23.29
N CYS A 196 5.42 -0.77 -24.15
CA CYS A 196 5.22 -0.78 -25.60
C CYS A 196 4.02 -1.64 -26.04
N PRO A 197 3.89 -2.93 -25.66
CA PRO A 197 2.73 -3.76 -26.00
C PRO A 197 1.45 -3.38 -25.22
N PHE A 198 1.56 -2.75 -24.04
CA PHE A 198 0.43 -2.52 -23.15
C PHE A 198 0.53 -1.15 -22.44
N PRO A 199 -0.11 -0.08 -22.97
CA PRO A 199 0.11 1.31 -22.54
C PRO A 199 -0.67 1.73 -21.27
N VAL A 200 -0.95 0.79 -20.40
CA VAL A 200 -1.61 1.00 -19.09
C VAL A 200 -0.98 0.12 -18.02
N PHE A 201 0.30 -0.23 -18.21
CA PHE A 201 1.03 -1.17 -17.39
C PHE A 201 1.25 -0.62 -15.97
N VAL A 202 1.56 0.68 -15.84
CA VAL A 202 1.73 1.32 -14.54
C VAL A 202 0.42 1.34 -13.76
N ALA A 203 -0.68 1.74 -14.40
CA ALA A 203 -1.99 1.74 -13.76
C ALA A 203 -2.41 0.32 -13.34
N THR A 204 -2.18 -0.67 -14.22
CA THR A 204 -2.46 -2.09 -13.94
C THR A 204 -1.61 -2.61 -12.78
N TRP A 205 -0.37 -2.16 -12.64
CA TRP A 205 0.50 -2.55 -11.53
C TRP A 205 -0.09 -2.23 -10.16
N TYR A 206 -0.74 -1.07 -10.02
CA TYR A 206 -1.42 -0.74 -8.77
C TYR A 206 -2.60 -1.67 -8.48
N VAL A 207 -3.28 -2.20 -9.50
CA VAL A 207 -4.34 -3.20 -9.33
C VAL A 207 -3.75 -4.54 -8.86
N VAL A 208 -2.56 -4.90 -9.35
CA VAL A 208 -1.83 -6.11 -8.92
C VAL A 208 -1.52 -6.08 -7.42
N ALA A 209 -1.48 -4.90 -6.77
CA ALA A 209 -1.32 -4.78 -5.32
C ALA A 209 -2.42 -5.50 -4.50
N LEU A 210 -3.58 -5.80 -5.10
CA LEU A 210 -4.63 -6.60 -4.48
C LEU A 210 -4.15 -8.04 -4.18
N VAL A 211 -3.20 -8.58 -4.95
CA VAL A 211 -2.67 -9.94 -4.75
C VAL A 211 -1.91 -10.08 -3.43
N PRO A 212 -0.82 -9.32 -3.16
CA PRO A 212 -0.14 -9.40 -1.87
C PRO A 212 -1.05 -8.96 -0.71
N ALA A 213 -1.98 -8.03 -0.93
CA ALA A 213 -2.98 -7.66 0.07
C ALA A 213 -3.94 -8.81 0.42
N ALA A 214 -4.39 -9.58 -0.56
CA ALA A 214 -5.22 -10.77 -0.35
C ALA A 214 -4.47 -11.88 0.40
N ILE A 215 -3.19 -12.11 0.05
CA ILE A 215 -2.32 -13.04 0.77
C ILE A 215 -2.18 -12.59 2.22
N HIS A 216 -1.88 -11.31 2.46
CA HIS A 216 -1.76 -10.73 3.80
C HIS A 216 -3.05 -10.92 4.61
N ALA A 217 -4.21 -10.51 4.07
CA ALA A 217 -5.50 -10.65 4.75
C ALA A 217 -5.85 -12.14 5.03
N CYS A 218 -5.51 -13.05 4.12
CA CYS A 218 -5.72 -14.49 4.32
C CYS A 218 -4.87 -15.02 5.49
N PHE A 219 -3.58 -14.68 5.54
CA PHE A 219 -2.70 -15.08 6.63
C PHE A 219 -3.10 -14.45 7.96
N ALA A 220 -3.52 -13.18 7.95
CA ALA A 220 -4.08 -12.52 9.13
C ALA A 220 -5.33 -13.25 9.64
N MET A 221 -6.26 -13.63 8.75
CA MET A 221 -7.45 -14.41 9.11
C MET A 221 -7.08 -15.78 9.69
N LEU A 222 -6.14 -16.50 9.07
CA LEU A 222 -5.67 -17.80 9.57
C LEU A 222 -5.04 -17.67 10.95
N ARG A 223 -4.28 -16.60 11.19
CA ARG A 223 -3.68 -16.29 12.50
C ARG A 223 -4.77 -16.03 13.55
N ARG A 224 -5.75 -15.17 13.25
CA ARG A 224 -6.90 -14.90 14.14
C ARG A 224 -7.65 -16.18 14.49
N ARG A 225 -7.93 -17.05 13.51
CA ARG A 225 -8.56 -18.36 13.73
C ARG A 225 -7.72 -19.29 14.62
N ARG A 226 -6.40 -19.31 14.46
CA ARG A 226 -5.50 -20.11 15.32
C ARG A 226 -5.49 -19.58 16.76
N HIS A 227 -5.46 -18.26 16.97
CA HIS A 227 -5.52 -17.67 18.31
C HIS A 227 -6.85 -17.94 19.01
N ALA A 228 -7.97 -17.75 18.33
CA ALA A 228 -9.30 -18.05 18.87
C ALA A 228 -9.41 -19.53 19.29
N ARG A 229 -8.94 -20.47 18.45
CA ARG A 229 -8.91 -21.90 18.80
C ARG A 229 -8.00 -22.21 19.99
N ARG A 230 -6.86 -21.53 20.11
CA ARG A 230 -5.95 -21.68 21.27
C ARG A 230 -6.57 -21.15 22.56
N GLN A 231 -7.28 -20.02 22.51
CA GLN A 231 -8.00 -19.47 23.66
C GLN A 231 -9.13 -20.39 24.12
N LEU A 232 -9.94 -20.90 23.19
CA LEU A 232 -10.99 -21.88 23.48
C LEU A 232 -10.42 -23.16 24.11
N ARG A 233 -9.31 -23.68 23.57
CA ARG A 233 -8.63 -24.84 24.16
C ARG A 233 -8.15 -24.55 25.58
N ARG A 234 -7.56 -23.38 25.85
CA ARG A 234 -7.12 -22.99 27.20
C ARG A 234 -8.28 -22.93 28.19
N GLN A 235 -9.43 -22.37 27.78
CA GLN A 235 -10.65 -22.34 28.59
C GLN A 235 -11.18 -23.75 28.87
N GLN A 236 -11.19 -24.63 27.86
CA GLN A 236 -11.68 -26.01 28.00
C GLN A 236 -10.77 -26.92 28.83
N THR A 237 -9.45 -26.76 28.72
CA THR A 237 -8.51 -27.57 29.50
C THR A 237 -8.49 -27.21 30.99
N GLY A 238 -9.26 -26.21 31.42
CA GLY A 238 -9.33 -25.80 32.83
C GLY A 238 -7.96 -25.52 33.44
N LEU A 239 -6.95 -25.25 32.60
CA LEU A 239 -5.62 -24.92 33.07
C LEU A 239 -5.77 -23.52 33.64
N ALA A 240 -6.08 -23.51 34.93
CA ALA A 240 -6.10 -22.34 35.76
C ALA A 240 -4.93 -21.47 35.34
N THR A 241 -5.21 -20.19 35.17
CA THR A 241 -4.25 -19.13 35.47
C THR A 241 -3.30 -19.68 36.53
N PRO A 242 -1.97 -19.69 36.32
CA PRO A 242 -1.08 -20.11 37.40
C PRO A 242 -1.50 -19.29 38.62
N THR A 243 -2.10 -19.97 39.59
CA THR A 243 -2.38 -19.39 40.88
C THR A 243 -1.02 -18.91 41.34
N VAL A 244 -0.89 -17.59 41.38
CA VAL A 244 0.20 -16.91 42.04
C VAL A 244 0.31 -17.59 43.40
N LYS A 245 1.32 -18.45 43.55
CA LYS A 245 1.72 -18.95 44.86
C LYS A 245 2.10 -17.70 45.65
N GLN A 246 1.18 -17.24 46.48
CA GLN A 246 1.48 -16.35 47.59
C GLN A 246 2.67 -16.94 48.34
N GLY A 247 3.78 -16.22 48.35
CA GLY A 247 4.99 -16.68 49.02
C GLY A 247 6.32 -16.23 48.44
N PHE A 248 6.38 -15.13 47.69
CA PHE A 248 7.59 -14.30 47.60
C PHE A 248 7.21 -12.95 46.98
N GLN A 249 7.06 -11.90 47.80
CA GLN A 249 6.99 -10.53 47.31
C GLN A 249 8.37 -10.15 46.80
N VAL A 250 8.59 -10.33 45.50
CA VAL A 250 9.50 -9.44 44.77
C VAL A 250 8.63 -8.29 44.31
N ASP A 251 9.03 -7.09 44.68
CA ASP A 251 8.48 -5.84 44.18
C ASP A 251 8.74 -5.83 42.66
N VAL A 252 7.77 -6.29 41.87
CA VAL A 252 7.82 -6.25 40.40
C VAL A 252 7.45 -4.84 39.98
N GLN A 253 8.45 -3.96 40.05
CA GLN A 253 8.66 -2.94 39.03
C GLN A 253 8.28 -3.55 37.67
N ALA A 254 7.44 -2.83 36.92
CA ALA A 254 6.97 -3.15 35.58
C ALA A 254 7.93 -4.11 34.85
N SER A 255 7.45 -5.32 34.56
CA SER A 255 8.35 -6.36 34.05
C SER A 255 9.04 -5.85 32.77
N PRO A 256 10.35 -6.06 32.60
CA PRO A 256 11.08 -5.66 31.39
C PRO A 256 10.46 -6.22 30.09
N ARG A 257 9.61 -7.25 30.22
CA ARG A 257 8.92 -7.93 29.14
C ARG A 257 7.78 -7.12 28.51
N GLU A 258 7.09 -6.26 29.26
CA GLU A 258 6.04 -5.41 28.72
C GLU A 258 6.62 -4.18 28.03
N GLU A 259 7.64 -3.55 28.63
CA GLU A 259 8.40 -2.47 27.97
C GLU A 259 9.15 -2.98 26.74
N ASP A 260 9.66 -4.21 26.73
CA ASP A 260 10.27 -4.82 25.53
C ASP A 260 9.23 -5.19 24.46
N ALA A 261 8.01 -5.59 24.86
CA ALA A 261 6.92 -5.84 23.92
C ALA A 261 6.36 -4.53 23.35
N GLU A 262 6.32 -3.45 24.14
CA GLU A 262 5.99 -2.11 23.67
C GLU A 262 7.11 -1.48 22.85
N ARG A 263 8.39 -1.66 23.21
CA ARG A 263 9.54 -1.26 22.39
C ARG A 263 9.56 -2.02 21.07
N LYS A 264 9.27 -3.33 21.06
CA LYS A 264 9.11 -4.10 19.82
C LYS A 264 7.88 -3.66 19.02
N LYS A 265 6.77 -3.29 19.66
CA LYS A 265 5.65 -2.60 19.00
C LYS A 265 5.98 -1.18 18.54
N LYS A 266 7.05 -0.56 19.04
CA LYS A 266 7.50 0.79 18.66
C LYS A 266 8.45 0.77 17.47
N ILE A 267 9.16 -0.34 17.25
CA ILE A 267 9.91 -0.61 16.01
C ILE A 267 8.93 -1.24 15.00
N ILE A 268 7.87 -0.50 14.64
CA ILE A 268 7.04 -0.87 13.50
C ILE A 268 7.92 -0.67 12.28
N SER A 269 8.23 -1.77 11.60
CA SER A 269 9.06 -1.72 10.42
C SER A 269 8.44 -0.78 9.38
N ALA A 270 9.29 0.03 8.75
CA ALA A 270 8.93 0.93 7.68
C ALA A 270 8.52 0.18 6.39
N VAL A 271 8.44 -1.16 6.39
CA VAL A 271 8.08 -1.97 5.22
C VAL A 271 6.80 -2.74 5.50
N GLN A 272 5.83 -2.65 4.58
CA GLN A 272 4.57 -3.38 4.68
C GLN A 272 4.83 -4.88 4.71
N GLY A 273 4.43 -5.54 5.80
CA GLY A 273 4.59 -6.99 5.98
C GLY A 273 5.88 -7.44 6.68
N ALA A 274 6.81 -6.56 7.05
CA ALA A 274 8.08 -6.98 7.64
C ALA A 274 7.95 -7.69 9.02
N ASP A 275 6.87 -7.45 9.75
CA ASP A 275 6.56 -8.18 11.00
C ASP A 275 5.59 -9.36 10.77
N GLU A 276 5.31 -9.68 9.50
CA GLU A 276 4.40 -10.78 9.11
C GLU A 276 5.14 -12.08 8.78
N ASP A 277 4.38 -13.15 8.57
CA ASP A 277 4.92 -14.45 8.17
C ASP A 277 5.68 -14.32 6.83
N TRP A 278 6.75 -15.12 6.66
CA TRP A 278 7.63 -15.07 5.48
C TRP A 278 6.91 -15.06 4.11
N PRO A 279 5.76 -15.75 3.88
CA PRO A 279 5.09 -15.69 2.58
C PRO A 279 4.52 -14.32 2.26
N VAL A 280 4.06 -13.59 3.29
CA VAL A 280 3.53 -12.23 3.15
C VAL A 280 4.67 -11.28 2.81
N GLN A 281 5.81 -11.39 3.51
CA GLN A 281 7.02 -10.64 3.21
C GLN A 281 7.49 -10.88 1.77
N MET A 282 7.52 -12.14 1.34
CA MET A 282 7.93 -12.50 -0.02
C MET A 282 6.98 -11.92 -1.08
N ALA A 283 5.66 -11.99 -0.85
CA ALA A 283 4.67 -11.44 -1.78
C ALA A 283 4.80 -9.92 -1.95
N TRP A 284 4.94 -9.18 -0.84
CA TRP A 284 5.21 -7.74 -0.89
C TRP A 284 6.59 -7.43 -1.49
N GLY A 285 7.62 -8.21 -1.17
CA GLY A 285 8.96 -8.06 -1.73
C GLY A 285 8.98 -8.19 -3.26
N ILE A 286 8.34 -9.23 -3.79
CA ILE A 286 8.18 -9.41 -5.24
C ILE A 286 7.43 -8.22 -5.85
N TYR A 287 6.35 -7.76 -5.19
CA TYR A 287 5.62 -6.59 -5.66
C TYR A 287 6.50 -5.33 -5.70
N TYR A 288 7.32 -5.06 -4.68
CA TYR A 288 8.19 -3.88 -4.70
C TYR A 288 9.30 -3.98 -5.75
N ILE A 289 9.92 -5.16 -5.92
CA ILE A 289 10.96 -5.37 -6.93
C ILE A 289 10.39 -5.20 -8.33
N ALA A 290 9.28 -5.87 -8.64
CA ALA A 290 8.64 -5.76 -9.95
C ALA A 290 8.14 -4.34 -10.23
N GLY A 291 7.55 -3.67 -9.24
CA GLY A 291 7.15 -2.27 -9.37
C GLY A 291 8.32 -1.33 -9.66
N THR A 292 9.47 -1.56 -9.02
CA THR A 292 10.70 -0.81 -9.30
C THR A 292 11.12 -1.00 -10.75
N LEU A 293 11.17 -2.26 -11.25
CA LEU A 293 11.52 -2.56 -12.65
C LEU A 293 10.57 -1.91 -13.65
N ILE A 294 9.27 -1.90 -13.35
CA ILE A 294 8.24 -1.26 -14.17
C ILE A 294 8.50 0.25 -14.27
N PHE A 295 8.71 0.92 -13.15
CA PHE A 295 8.98 2.36 -13.18
C PHE A 295 10.35 2.71 -13.79
N THR A 296 11.39 1.92 -13.53
CA THR A 296 12.72 2.14 -14.14
C THR A 296 12.70 1.93 -15.65
N SER A 297 11.79 1.11 -16.18
CA SER A 297 11.65 0.91 -17.62
C SER A 297 11.14 2.15 -18.36
N ILE A 298 10.62 3.16 -17.64
CA ILE A 298 10.30 4.49 -18.17
C ILE A 298 11.59 5.31 -18.26
N MET A 299 12.40 4.99 -19.26
CA MET A 299 13.80 5.41 -19.33
C MET A 299 14.03 6.77 -20.01
N ALA A 300 13.20 7.17 -20.97
CA ALA A 300 13.44 8.33 -21.83
C ALA A 300 12.66 9.59 -21.42
N VAL A 301 12.50 9.82 -20.11
CA VAL A 301 11.65 10.88 -19.57
C VAL A 301 12.41 12.21 -19.50
N THR A 302 11.80 13.29 -19.98
CA THR A 302 12.30 14.65 -19.79
C THR A 302 12.06 15.14 -18.36
N VAL A 303 12.79 16.16 -17.91
CA VAL A 303 12.62 16.71 -16.54
C VAL A 303 11.17 17.15 -16.27
N VAL A 304 10.49 17.73 -17.27
CA VAL A 304 9.09 18.17 -17.14
C VAL A 304 8.16 16.97 -16.98
N GLU A 305 8.33 15.92 -17.79
CA GLU A 305 7.55 14.69 -17.65
C GLU A 305 7.81 14.02 -16.29
N LEU A 306 9.06 14.02 -15.80
CA LEU A 306 9.42 13.49 -14.49
C LEU A 306 8.66 14.22 -13.36
N ILE A 307 8.57 15.55 -13.41
CA ILE A 307 7.79 16.33 -12.44
C ILE A 307 6.32 15.91 -12.47
N CYS A 308 5.74 15.72 -13.65
CA CYS A 308 4.36 15.23 -13.79
C CYS A 308 4.19 13.82 -13.21
N TRP A 309 5.13 12.90 -13.47
CA TRP A 309 5.13 11.55 -12.89
C TRP A 309 5.21 11.58 -11.36
N VAL A 310 6.10 12.39 -10.79
CA VAL A 310 6.23 12.57 -9.34
C VAL A 310 4.93 13.14 -8.76
N GLY A 311 4.38 14.20 -9.36
CA GLY A 311 3.13 14.83 -8.92
C GLY A 311 1.94 13.87 -8.95
N LEU A 312 1.80 13.08 -10.02
CA LEU A 312 0.77 12.04 -10.11
C LEU A 312 1.01 10.92 -9.09
N GLY A 313 2.26 10.52 -8.86
CA GLY A 313 2.61 9.56 -7.82
C GLY A 313 2.15 10.02 -6.42
N PHE A 314 2.35 11.31 -6.12
CA PHE A 314 1.86 11.92 -4.88
C PHE A 314 0.34 11.91 -4.81
N ALA A 315 -0.33 12.29 -5.91
CA ALA A 315 -1.79 12.30 -6.00
C ALA A 315 -2.41 10.91 -5.81
N VAL A 316 -1.91 9.89 -6.52
CA VAL A 316 -2.36 8.49 -6.39
C VAL A 316 -2.17 7.99 -4.96
N THR A 317 -0.99 8.21 -4.38
CA THR A 317 -0.67 7.76 -3.03
C THR A 317 -1.53 8.46 -1.98
N GLY A 318 -1.65 9.79 -2.07
CA GLY A 318 -2.46 10.60 -1.18
C GLY A 318 -3.94 10.20 -1.24
N CYS A 319 -4.52 10.14 -2.43
CA CYS A 319 -5.92 9.72 -2.60
C CYS A 319 -6.15 8.29 -2.12
N SER A 320 -5.21 7.37 -2.38
CA SER A 320 -5.31 5.97 -1.92
C SER A 320 -5.35 5.89 -0.40
N LYS A 321 -4.42 6.56 0.30
CA LYS A 321 -4.36 6.53 1.76
C LYS A 321 -5.54 7.25 2.40
N ILE A 322 -5.96 8.39 1.85
CA ILE A 322 -7.15 9.12 2.32
C ILE A 322 -8.40 8.23 2.16
N LEU A 323 -8.55 7.56 1.01
CA LEU A 323 -9.65 6.64 0.76
C LEU A 323 -9.64 5.48 1.77
N ALA A 324 -8.50 4.83 1.97
CA ALA A 324 -8.35 3.74 2.94
C ALA A 324 -8.66 4.20 4.37
N PHE A 325 -8.20 5.39 4.75
CA PHE A 325 -8.44 5.98 6.06
C PHE A 325 -9.95 6.16 6.32
N PHE A 326 -10.66 6.78 5.38
CA PHE A 326 -12.11 7.00 5.54
C PHE A 326 -12.92 5.70 5.40
N LEU A 327 -12.47 4.73 4.60
CA LEU A 327 -13.08 3.39 4.55
C LEU A 327 -13.05 2.72 5.92
N CYS A 328 -11.95 2.82 6.67
CA CYS A 328 -11.89 2.32 8.04
C CYS A 328 -12.86 3.09 8.96
N LEU A 329 -12.92 4.42 8.85
CA LEU A 329 -13.80 5.25 9.70
C LEU A 329 -15.31 5.01 9.47
N VAL A 330 -15.73 4.52 8.30
CA VAL A 330 -17.15 4.18 8.05
C VAL A 330 -17.65 3.10 9.00
N PHE A 331 -16.77 2.17 9.40
CA PHE A 331 -17.10 1.10 10.32
C PHE A 331 -17.01 1.52 11.79
N GLU A 332 -16.52 2.73 12.06
CA GLU A 332 -16.43 3.32 13.40
C GLU A 332 -17.68 4.14 13.75
N GLU A 333 -18.00 4.22 15.05
CA GLU A 333 -19.05 5.11 15.55
C GLU A 333 -18.58 6.57 15.55
N THR A 334 -18.55 7.19 14.38
CA THR A 334 -18.20 8.62 14.22
C THR A 334 -19.41 9.53 14.45
N GLY A 335 -19.17 10.76 14.93
CA GLY A 335 -20.20 11.79 15.03
C GLY A 335 -21.14 11.76 16.24
N LYS A 336 -21.00 10.81 17.19
CA LYS A 336 -21.70 10.89 18.49
C LYS A 336 -21.10 11.98 19.38
N ARG A 337 -21.48 13.24 19.13
CA ARG A 337 -21.38 14.32 20.13
C ARG A 337 -22.46 14.06 21.18
N GLY A 338 -22.12 13.48 22.33
CA GLY A 338 -23.02 13.50 23.50
C GLY A 338 -23.23 12.19 24.24
N GLY A 339 -22.16 11.49 24.60
CA GLY A 339 -22.24 10.38 25.58
C GLY A 339 -21.21 10.45 26.71
N GLU A 340 -20.16 11.28 26.60
CA GLU A 340 -19.08 11.38 27.58
C GLU A 340 -19.44 12.27 28.80
N GLY A 341 -20.72 12.38 29.15
CA GLY A 341 -21.21 13.27 30.22
C GLY A 341 -21.84 12.61 31.44
N VAL A 342 -22.11 11.30 31.43
CA VAL A 342 -22.95 10.68 32.50
C VAL A 342 -22.22 9.62 33.33
N GLU A 343 -21.14 9.02 32.84
CA GLU A 343 -20.54 7.86 33.54
C GLU A 343 -19.37 8.21 34.47
N GLU A 344 -18.70 9.35 34.28
CA GLU A 344 -17.60 9.77 35.15
C GLU A 344 -18.08 10.43 36.46
N ARG A 345 -19.38 10.78 36.57
CA ARG A 345 -19.97 11.29 37.82
C ARG A 345 -20.49 10.21 38.78
N ARG A 346 -20.58 8.93 38.38
CA ARG A 346 -21.11 7.88 39.25
C ARG A 346 -20.07 7.11 40.06
N VAL A 347 -18.78 7.27 39.75
CA VAL A 347 -17.70 6.59 40.52
C VAL A 347 -17.13 7.49 41.64
N GLY A 348 -17.49 8.77 41.67
CA GLY A 348 -17.00 9.72 42.68
C GLY A 348 -17.92 10.00 43.88
N GLN A 349 -19.09 9.37 44.01
CA GLN A 349 -20.11 9.80 44.98
C GLN A 349 -20.73 8.70 45.87
N SER A 350 -20.18 7.49 45.88
CA SER A 350 -20.68 6.36 46.69
C SER A 350 -19.70 5.93 47.80
N GLY A 351 -19.01 6.89 48.41
CA GLY A 351 -17.96 6.60 49.39
C GLY A 351 -17.74 7.61 50.51
N VAL A 352 -18.74 8.37 50.97
CA VAL A 352 -18.66 9.09 52.27
C VAL A 352 -20.07 9.29 52.86
N ALA A 353 -20.58 8.29 53.57
CA ALA A 353 -21.66 8.47 54.55
C ALA A 353 -21.63 7.30 55.54
N ALA A 354 -20.60 7.26 56.38
CA ALA A 354 -20.56 6.42 57.56
C ALA A 354 -20.10 7.27 58.75
N GLY A 355 -20.98 7.38 59.75
CA GLY A 355 -20.65 7.71 61.13
C GLY A 355 -20.50 9.19 61.44
N TYR A 356 -21.50 9.77 62.09
CA TYR A 356 -21.39 10.53 63.34
C TYR A 356 -22.78 11.10 63.69
N ALA A 357 -23.50 10.40 64.56
CA ALA A 357 -24.56 11.00 65.36
C ALA A 357 -24.60 10.25 66.70
N MET A 358 -24.42 11.05 67.75
CA MET A 358 -24.59 10.73 69.18
C MET A 358 -26.01 10.31 69.50
#